data_AF-U7PX81-F1
#
_entry.id   AF-U7PX81-F1
#
_cell.length_a   1.000
_cell.length_b   1.000
_cell.length_c   1.000
_cell.angle_alpha   90.00
_cell.angle_beta   90.00
_cell.angle_gamma   90.00
#
_symmetry.space_group_name_H-M   'P 1'
#
loop_
_entity.id
_entity.type
_entity.pdbx_description
1 polymer ?
#
loop_
_entity_poly.entity_id
_entity_poly.type
_entity_poly.pdbx_seq_one_letter_code
_entity_poly.pdbx_strand_id
1 'polypeptide(L)'
;MAPSMMRLASAAAILALSSSAQAASKYFLEKTYDYKNFFSEFDFYTGRDLSNGFVNYVGQPAANDIAYITHDKKVHLGVDSKNKYSTSGPGRKSVRLEGTDTFNHGLFVANFSYLPAPACGAWPAFWMYGPDWPNSGEIDFYESWNDAKFNQITVHTSAGSKCTLAKDPSKFTGEILSSNCDNTIDNPPIQYPGTGCSIEEAAGSAAATSPFANPNGGIYAVEWTSDSIKVWSWKHGSPDLPNDIGSANPDPSGWGIPRSYVGKPNCDVDSYISKQHIVFNIDFCGDGAGNNFGSCSAALHDPRYPASPQGCAAYVADSPQVFAKTYFEISDLKAYQLVNLVGVASRNSSSSSASSASSTSSTSSVSSASSASSSSASSKSASSSSASSSSASSSSASSSS
;
A
#
# COMPACT_ATOMS: atom_id res chain seq x y z
N MET A 1 -27.22 -82.80 23.36
CA MET A 1 -25.92 -82.42 23.96
C MET A 1 -25.49 -81.09 23.34
N ALA A 2 -25.05 -80.17 24.20
CA ALA A 2 -24.95 -78.73 24.00
C ALA A 2 -23.78 -78.31 23.04
N PRO A 3 -23.73 -77.02 22.62
CA PRO A 3 -23.24 -76.55 21.33
C PRO A 3 -21.81 -75.96 21.37
N SER A 4 -21.25 -75.64 20.20
CA SER A 4 -20.12 -74.70 20.09
C SER A 4 -20.50 -73.54 19.17
N MET A 5 -20.77 -72.39 19.78
CA MET A 5 -20.90 -71.10 19.09
C MET A 5 -19.54 -70.40 19.11
N MET A 6 -18.92 -70.24 17.94
CA MET A 6 -17.82 -69.28 17.75
C MET A 6 -18.43 -67.89 17.57
N ARG A 7 -18.20 -67.00 18.55
CA ARG A 7 -18.49 -65.58 18.44
C ARG A 7 -17.38 -64.91 17.62
N LEU A 8 -17.71 -64.43 16.43
CA LEU A 8 -16.90 -63.43 15.73
C LEU A 8 -17.02 -62.09 16.48
N ALA A 9 -15.94 -61.68 17.12
CA ALA A 9 -15.79 -60.31 17.62
C ALA A 9 -15.36 -59.42 16.45
N SER A 10 -16.29 -58.65 15.89
CA SER A 10 -15.99 -57.58 14.95
C SER A 10 -15.26 -56.45 15.68
N ALA A 11 -13.96 -56.31 15.45
CA ALA A 11 -13.20 -55.14 15.85
C ALA A 11 -13.57 -53.98 14.91
N ALA A 12 -14.38 -53.03 15.39
CA ALA A 12 -14.62 -51.77 14.70
C ALA A 12 -13.34 -50.92 14.78
N ALA A 13 -12.63 -50.81 13.66
CA ALA A 13 -11.54 -49.86 13.51
C ALA A 13 -12.11 -48.44 13.45
N ILE A 14 -12.00 -47.69 14.56
CA ILE A 14 -12.31 -46.27 14.60
C ILE A 14 -11.17 -45.54 13.89
N LEU A 15 -11.42 -45.10 12.65
CA LEU A 15 -10.55 -44.21 11.91
C LEU A 15 -10.59 -42.83 12.61
N ALA A 16 -9.61 -42.54 13.46
CA ALA A 16 -9.45 -41.20 14.02
C ALA A 16 -9.01 -40.26 12.89
N LEU A 17 -9.95 -39.51 12.31
CA LEU A 17 -9.63 -38.35 11.47
C LEU A 17 -8.97 -37.29 12.37
N SER A 18 -7.64 -37.27 12.39
CA SER A 18 -6.88 -36.14 12.89
C SER A 18 -7.05 -34.98 11.91
N SER A 19 -8.13 -34.21 12.05
CA SER A 19 -8.21 -32.89 11.43
C SER A 19 -7.11 -32.03 12.04
N SER A 20 -6.02 -31.81 11.31
CA SER A 20 -5.07 -30.75 11.63
C SER A 20 -5.86 -29.45 11.62
N ALA A 21 -6.15 -28.90 12.81
CA ALA A 21 -6.67 -27.55 12.93
C ALA A 21 -5.62 -26.64 12.32
N GLN A 22 -5.85 -26.22 11.08
CA GLN A 22 -4.98 -25.25 10.42
C GLN A 22 -5.05 -23.99 11.29
N ALA A 23 -3.90 -23.54 11.81
CA ALA A 23 -3.84 -22.36 12.63
C ALA A 23 -4.47 -21.22 11.82
N ALA A 24 -5.56 -20.64 12.34
CA ALA A 24 -6.20 -19.52 11.68
C ALA A 24 -5.27 -18.32 11.82
N SER A 25 -4.97 -17.65 10.72
CA SER A 25 -4.19 -16.42 10.74
C SER A 25 -5.09 -15.24 10.39
N LYS A 26 -4.88 -14.08 11.00
CA LYS A 26 -5.66 -12.86 10.73
C LYS A 26 -4.77 -11.64 10.68
N TYR A 27 -5.13 -10.66 9.86
CA TYR A 27 -4.47 -9.37 9.85
C TYR A 27 -4.92 -8.52 11.05
N PHE A 28 -3.97 -7.80 11.62
CA PHE A 28 -4.18 -6.79 12.64
C PHE A 28 -3.50 -5.49 12.21
N LEU A 29 -4.19 -4.37 12.38
CA LEU A 29 -3.62 -3.05 12.13
C LEU A 29 -2.38 -2.85 13.00
N GLU A 30 -1.24 -2.62 12.35
CA GLU A 30 0.03 -2.33 13.01
C GLU A 30 0.25 -0.81 13.09
N LYS A 31 0.08 -0.11 11.96
CA LYS A 31 0.35 1.32 11.86
C LYS A 31 -0.58 2.02 10.87
N THR A 32 -0.94 3.26 11.19
CA THR A 32 -1.63 4.17 10.28
C THR A 32 -0.74 5.38 10.03
N TYR A 33 -0.51 5.70 8.76
CA TYR A 33 0.11 6.93 8.31
C TYR A 33 -1.01 7.85 7.80
N ASP A 34 -1.25 8.96 8.49
CA ASP A 34 -2.29 9.93 8.16
C ASP A 34 -1.75 11.36 8.31
N TYR A 35 -2.62 12.35 8.15
CA TYR A 35 -2.27 13.77 8.25
C TYR A 35 -1.53 14.19 9.53
N LYS A 36 -1.57 13.38 10.60
CA LYS A 36 -0.93 13.69 11.89
C LYS A 36 0.54 13.31 11.93
N ASN A 37 0.93 12.24 11.25
CA ASN A 37 2.27 11.66 11.35
C ASN A 37 2.96 11.45 9.99
N PHE A 38 2.28 11.59 8.84
CA PHE A 38 2.85 11.23 7.54
C PHE A 38 4.25 11.83 7.32
N PHE A 39 4.42 13.15 7.45
CA PHE A 39 5.72 13.78 7.22
C PHE A 39 6.79 13.50 8.30
N SER A 40 6.43 12.93 9.45
CA SER A 40 7.41 12.47 10.46
C SER A 40 7.81 11.01 10.28
N GLU A 41 7.10 10.26 9.44
CA GLU A 41 7.29 8.83 9.22
C GLU A 41 7.90 8.55 7.82
N PHE A 42 8.20 9.60 7.07
CA PHE A 42 8.79 9.55 5.75
C PHE A 42 9.91 10.58 5.64
N ASP A 43 11.03 10.16 5.07
CA ASP A 43 12.17 11.02 4.74
C ASP A 43 11.99 11.65 3.35
N PHE A 44 12.32 12.93 3.21
CA PHE A 44 12.38 13.59 1.91
C PHE A 44 13.72 13.27 1.23
N TYR A 45 13.67 12.44 0.19
CA TYR A 45 14.82 12.22 -0.68
C TYR A 45 15.10 13.50 -1.48
N THR A 46 16.35 13.94 -1.48
CA THR A 46 16.81 15.17 -2.18
C THR A 46 18.01 14.92 -3.08
N GLY A 47 18.37 13.65 -3.27
CA GLY A 47 19.41 13.26 -4.21
C GLY A 47 18.97 13.42 -5.66
N ARG A 48 19.90 13.17 -6.58
CA ARG A 48 19.58 13.07 -8.00
C ARG A 48 18.65 11.87 -8.23
N ASP A 49 17.67 12.05 -9.09
CA ASP A 49 16.80 10.94 -9.47
C ASP A 49 17.58 9.76 -10.06
N LEU A 50 17.26 8.55 -9.59
CA LEU A 50 17.93 7.30 -9.96
C LEU A 50 17.47 6.79 -11.33
N SER A 51 16.29 7.19 -11.78
CA SER A 51 15.71 6.90 -13.10
C SER A 51 15.97 7.99 -14.15
N ASN A 52 16.97 8.87 -13.89
CA ASN A 52 17.42 9.92 -14.80
C ASN A 52 16.35 10.95 -15.22
N GLY A 53 15.35 11.15 -14.38
CA GLY A 53 14.28 12.11 -14.58
C GLY A 53 14.74 13.57 -14.69
N PHE A 54 13.93 14.38 -15.38
CA PHE A 54 14.00 15.84 -15.38
C PHE A 54 13.25 16.41 -14.15
N VAL A 55 13.68 15.98 -12.97
CA VAL A 55 13.06 16.29 -11.69
C VAL A 55 14.07 16.84 -10.70
N ASN A 56 13.64 17.81 -9.89
CA ASN A 56 14.39 18.30 -8.75
C ASN A 56 13.63 17.94 -7.47
N TYR A 57 14.02 16.85 -6.81
CA TYR A 57 13.44 16.47 -5.53
C TYR A 57 13.92 17.39 -4.40
N VAL A 58 12.96 17.98 -3.68
CA VAL A 58 13.23 18.94 -2.61
C VAL A 58 12.65 18.47 -1.27
N GLY A 59 13.33 18.82 -0.18
CA GLY A 59 12.86 18.61 1.18
C GLY A 59 12.17 19.84 1.78
N GLN A 60 11.66 19.70 3.00
CA GLN A 60 11.17 20.86 3.76
C GLN A 60 12.36 21.76 4.18
N PRO A 61 12.23 23.10 4.09
CA PRO A 61 11.01 23.87 3.83
C PRO A 61 10.70 24.15 2.34
N ALA A 62 11.59 23.80 1.40
CA ALA A 62 11.43 24.12 -0.03
C ALA A 62 10.23 23.40 -0.69
N ALA A 63 9.76 22.31 -0.09
CA ALA A 63 8.60 21.55 -0.52
C ALA A 63 7.25 22.08 0.01
N ASN A 64 7.20 23.05 0.92
CA ASN A 64 5.97 23.39 1.67
C ASN A 64 4.80 23.89 0.79
N ASP A 65 5.06 24.30 -0.45
CA ASP A 65 4.03 24.72 -1.42
C ASP A 65 3.53 23.58 -2.31
N ILE A 66 4.20 22.41 -2.30
CA ILE A 66 3.85 21.23 -3.09
C ILE A 66 3.65 19.97 -2.25
N ALA A 67 4.10 19.94 -0.99
CA ALA A 67 3.90 18.86 -0.03
C ALA A 67 3.46 19.44 1.31
N TYR A 68 2.19 19.25 1.66
CA TYR A 68 1.57 19.84 2.85
C TYR A 68 0.32 19.09 3.30
N ILE A 69 -0.18 19.43 4.49
CA ILE A 69 -1.47 18.93 4.98
C ILE A 69 -2.58 19.88 4.54
N THR A 70 -3.58 19.37 3.83
CA THR A 70 -4.74 20.15 3.37
C THR A 70 -5.64 20.55 4.53
N HIS A 71 -6.52 21.55 4.31
CA HIS A 71 -7.49 21.99 5.32
C HIS A 71 -8.43 20.86 5.78
N ASP A 72 -8.80 19.95 4.88
CA ASP A 72 -9.63 18.77 5.16
C ASP A 72 -8.82 17.57 5.70
N LYS A 73 -7.59 17.81 6.16
CA LYS A 73 -6.73 16.83 6.84
C LYS A 73 -6.35 15.64 5.95
N LYS A 74 -5.91 15.93 4.73
CA LYS A 74 -5.29 15.00 3.79
C LYS A 74 -3.82 15.36 3.60
N VAL A 75 -3.02 14.39 3.20
CA VAL A 75 -1.64 14.64 2.80
C VAL A 75 -1.64 14.94 1.30
N HIS A 76 -1.23 16.15 0.92
CA HIS A 76 -1.06 16.55 -0.47
C HIS A 76 0.40 16.38 -0.87
N LEU A 77 0.67 15.64 -1.95
CA LEU A 77 2.00 15.46 -2.54
C LEU A 77 1.92 15.79 -4.04
N GLY A 78 2.37 16.97 -4.42
CA GLY A 78 2.30 17.49 -5.78
C GLY A 78 3.66 17.97 -6.30
N VAL A 79 3.59 18.79 -7.35
CA VAL A 79 4.74 19.27 -8.11
C VAL A 79 4.60 20.76 -8.38
N ASP A 80 5.70 21.41 -8.77
CA ASP A 80 5.61 22.78 -9.27
C ASP A 80 4.84 22.79 -10.59
N SER A 81 3.69 23.46 -10.60
CA SER A 81 2.85 23.65 -11.78
C SER A 81 2.75 25.13 -12.22
N LYS A 82 3.71 25.97 -11.82
CA LYS A 82 3.69 27.43 -12.04
C LYS A 82 4.92 27.92 -12.80
N ASN A 83 6.10 27.39 -12.48
CA ASN A 83 7.36 27.93 -12.98
C ASN A 83 7.86 27.18 -14.23
N LYS A 84 8.46 27.95 -15.14
CA LYS A 84 9.27 27.41 -16.24
C LYS A 84 10.69 27.13 -15.74
N TYR A 85 11.33 26.12 -16.31
CA TYR A 85 12.70 25.73 -15.96
C TYR A 85 13.63 25.80 -17.17
N SER A 86 14.93 25.85 -16.92
CA SER A 86 15.93 25.58 -17.96
C SER A 86 16.08 24.07 -18.13
N THR A 87 16.17 23.58 -19.37
CA THR A 87 16.49 22.18 -19.67
C THR A 87 17.92 21.79 -19.24
N SER A 88 18.77 22.77 -18.94
CA SER A 88 20.10 22.57 -18.34
C SER A 88 20.08 22.58 -16.79
N GLY A 89 18.91 22.81 -16.19
CA GLY A 89 18.72 22.84 -14.73
C GLY A 89 18.48 21.44 -14.15
N PRO A 90 18.26 21.35 -12.83
CA PRO A 90 18.05 20.07 -12.16
C PRO A 90 16.73 19.39 -12.56
N GLY A 91 15.74 20.13 -13.05
CA GLY A 91 14.42 19.61 -13.40
C GLY A 91 13.28 20.34 -12.72
N ARG A 92 12.05 19.88 -12.98
CA ARG A 92 10.84 20.43 -12.35
C ARG A 92 10.81 20.04 -10.87
N LYS A 93 10.52 21.01 -9.99
CA LYS A 93 10.47 20.78 -8.54
C LYS A 93 9.36 19.77 -8.18
N SER A 94 9.71 18.74 -7.42
CA SER A 94 8.82 17.66 -6.97
C SER A 94 9.28 17.14 -5.61
N VAL A 95 8.63 16.09 -5.10
CA VAL A 95 9.01 15.37 -3.88
C VAL A 95 9.11 13.87 -4.13
N ARG A 96 10.04 13.22 -3.42
CA ARG A 96 10.14 11.77 -3.24
C ARG A 96 10.21 11.52 -1.74
N LEU A 97 9.22 10.82 -1.21
CA LEU A 97 9.10 10.50 0.21
C LEU A 97 9.31 9.01 0.40
N GLU A 98 10.26 8.65 1.26
CA GLU A 98 10.64 7.27 1.55
C GLU A 98 10.30 6.95 3.01
N GLY A 99 9.46 5.94 3.23
CA GLY A 99 9.00 5.55 4.56
C GLY A 99 10.14 5.04 5.41
N THR A 100 10.12 5.35 6.70
CA THR A 100 11.20 4.97 7.63
C THR A 100 11.04 3.56 8.20
N ASP A 101 9.82 3.00 8.17
CA ASP A 101 9.57 1.62 8.56
C ASP A 101 9.95 0.64 7.45
N THR A 102 10.43 -0.53 7.86
CA THR A 102 10.83 -1.62 6.97
C THR A 102 9.98 -2.87 7.21
N PHE A 103 9.49 -3.49 6.13
CA PHE A 103 8.59 -4.64 6.16
C PHE A 103 9.19 -5.85 5.42
N ASN A 104 8.90 -7.07 5.88
CA ASN A 104 9.18 -8.30 5.12
C ASN A 104 7.93 -8.99 4.59
N HIS A 105 6.77 -8.67 5.15
CA HIS A 105 5.44 -9.11 4.72
C HIS A 105 4.44 -8.09 5.24
N GLY A 106 3.20 -8.21 4.81
CA GLY A 106 2.11 -7.44 5.38
C GLY A 106 0.96 -7.28 4.40
N LEU A 107 -0.07 -6.63 4.89
CA LEU A 107 -1.12 -6.06 4.06
C LEU A 107 -1.04 -4.55 4.18
N PHE A 108 -1.02 -3.85 3.04
CA PHE A 108 -0.95 -2.40 2.97
C PHE A 108 -2.19 -1.88 2.26
N VAL A 109 -2.89 -0.91 2.85
CA VAL A 109 -4.11 -0.32 2.27
C VAL A 109 -3.93 1.18 2.21
N ALA A 110 -3.78 1.72 1.00
CA ALA A 110 -3.66 3.14 0.74
C ALA A 110 -5.00 3.69 0.24
N ASN A 111 -5.54 4.66 0.97
CA ASN A 111 -6.80 5.33 0.66
C ASN A 111 -6.50 6.74 0.15
N PHE A 112 -6.80 7.01 -1.12
CA PHE A 112 -6.55 8.28 -1.78
C PHE A 112 -7.85 9.05 -1.96
N SER A 113 -7.86 10.35 -1.65
CA SER A 113 -8.92 11.29 -2.05
C SER A 113 -8.75 11.78 -3.49
N TYR A 114 -7.52 11.75 -4.00
CA TYR A 114 -7.18 12.15 -5.36
C TYR A 114 -5.97 11.36 -5.85
N LEU A 115 -6.00 10.94 -7.12
CA LEU A 115 -4.87 10.31 -7.80
C LEU A 115 -4.41 11.19 -8.97
N PRO A 116 -3.08 11.28 -9.24
CA PRO A 116 -2.54 12.17 -10.26
C PRO A 116 -3.20 11.98 -11.63
N ALA A 117 -3.62 13.07 -12.26
CA ALA A 117 -4.09 13.03 -13.64
C ALA A 117 -2.92 12.74 -14.62
N PRO A 118 -3.14 11.99 -15.71
CA PRO A 118 -2.10 11.73 -16.70
C PRO A 118 -1.73 13.05 -17.38
N ALA A 119 -0.43 13.31 -17.46
CA ALA A 119 0.12 14.50 -18.07
C ALA A 119 1.40 14.13 -18.81
N CYS A 120 1.53 14.61 -20.04
CA CYS A 120 2.72 14.37 -20.85
C CYS A 120 4.00 14.79 -20.11
N GLY A 121 4.91 13.83 -19.96
CA GLY A 121 6.15 13.95 -19.22
C GLY A 121 6.08 13.60 -17.73
N ALA A 122 4.91 13.46 -17.11
CA ALA A 122 4.80 13.07 -15.71
C ALA A 122 4.94 11.54 -15.52
N TRP A 123 5.50 11.14 -14.38
CA TRP A 123 5.65 9.75 -13.95
C TRP A 123 5.41 9.63 -12.43
N PRO A 124 4.14 9.62 -11.99
CA PRO A 124 3.79 9.36 -10.61
C PRO A 124 3.96 7.88 -10.23
N ALA A 125 4.46 7.62 -9.03
CA ALA A 125 4.56 6.28 -8.48
C ALA A 125 4.22 6.19 -6.97
N PHE A 126 3.56 5.08 -6.59
CA PHE A 126 3.42 4.59 -5.23
C PHE A 126 3.82 3.11 -5.21
N TRP A 127 4.92 2.83 -4.52
CA TRP A 127 5.68 1.60 -4.68
C TRP A 127 6.44 1.26 -3.39
N MET A 128 7.11 0.12 -3.40
CA MET A 128 7.97 -0.35 -2.32
C MET A 128 9.28 -0.88 -2.89
N TYR A 129 10.41 -0.63 -2.21
CA TYR A 129 11.69 -1.25 -2.57
C TYR A 129 12.53 -1.62 -1.35
N GLY A 130 13.43 -2.57 -1.54
CA GLY A 130 14.34 -3.07 -0.51
C GLY A 130 15.75 -2.46 -0.64
N PRO A 131 16.60 -2.63 0.38
CA PRO A 131 17.99 -2.22 0.29
C PRO A 131 18.72 -2.97 -0.84
N ASP A 132 19.74 -2.38 -1.44
CA ASP A 132 20.53 -3.02 -2.52
C ASP A 132 19.66 -3.41 -3.73
N TRP A 133 18.99 -2.44 -4.34
CA TRP A 133 18.16 -2.65 -5.53
C TRP A 133 18.99 -3.15 -6.74
N PRO A 134 18.49 -4.10 -7.56
CA PRO A 134 17.22 -4.82 -7.43
C PRO A 134 17.35 -6.15 -6.65
N ASN A 135 18.42 -6.36 -5.88
CA ASN A 135 18.69 -7.62 -5.17
C ASN A 135 17.70 -7.92 -4.04
N SER A 136 17.14 -6.89 -3.41
CA SER A 136 16.01 -7.03 -2.48
C SER A 136 14.66 -6.74 -3.12
N GLY A 137 14.65 -6.50 -4.43
CA GLY A 137 13.48 -6.26 -5.27
C GLY A 137 12.65 -5.02 -4.96
N GLU A 138 11.64 -4.85 -5.80
CA GLU A 138 10.74 -3.69 -5.85
C GLU A 138 9.35 -4.12 -6.32
N ILE A 139 8.32 -3.45 -5.80
CA ILE A 139 6.91 -3.68 -6.12
C ILE A 139 6.20 -2.35 -6.36
N ASP A 140 5.70 -2.17 -7.58
CA ASP A 140 5.02 -0.95 -8.01
C ASP A 140 3.51 -1.15 -7.99
N PHE A 141 2.81 -0.44 -7.11
CA PHE A 141 1.37 -0.63 -6.92
C PHE A 141 0.55 0.32 -7.79
N TYR A 142 1.04 1.55 -7.90
CA TYR A 142 0.55 2.58 -8.79
C TYR A 142 1.75 3.14 -9.52
N GLU A 143 1.85 2.88 -10.82
CA GLU A 143 2.87 3.46 -11.66
C GLU A 143 2.36 3.56 -13.09
N SER A 144 2.55 4.73 -13.68
CA SER A 144 2.28 4.95 -15.09
C SER A 144 2.86 6.29 -15.50
N TRP A 145 2.93 6.57 -16.80
CA TRP A 145 3.54 7.79 -17.31
C TRP A 145 2.76 8.44 -18.44
N ASN A 146 3.10 9.70 -18.72
CA ASN A 146 2.61 10.44 -19.88
C ASN A 146 1.08 10.48 -19.92
N ASP A 147 0.49 10.05 -21.03
CA ASP A 147 -0.94 10.01 -21.30
C ASP A 147 -1.53 8.60 -21.15
N ALA A 148 -0.88 7.72 -20.39
CA ALA A 148 -1.35 6.38 -20.09
C ALA A 148 -2.81 6.39 -19.61
N LYS A 149 -3.56 5.36 -20.00
CA LYS A 149 -5.00 5.22 -19.67
C LYS A 149 -5.25 4.33 -18.47
N PHE A 150 -4.26 3.52 -18.10
CA PHE A 150 -4.36 2.51 -17.05
C PHE A 150 -3.11 2.51 -16.19
N ASN A 151 -3.25 1.96 -15.00
CA ASN A 151 -2.15 1.70 -14.08
C ASN A 151 -1.34 0.49 -14.53
N GLN A 152 -0.02 0.51 -14.31
CA GLN A 152 0.85 -0.66 -14.44
C GLN A 152 1.30 -1.09 -13.04
N ILE A 153 1.12 -2.38 -12.75
CA ILE A 153 1.56 -3.00 -11.50
C ILE A 153 2.75 -3.88 -11.84
N THR A 154 3.92 -3.53 -11.33
CA THR A 154 5.19 -4.14 -11.72
C THR A 154 5.91 -4.77 -10.53
N VAL A 155 6.66 -5.85 -10.78
CA VAL A 155 7.61 -6.40 -9.83
C VAL A 155 8.98 -6.50 -10.51
N HIS A 156 10.00 -5.98 -9.82
CA HIS A 156 11.40 -6.09 -10.22
C HIS A 156 12.14 -7.02 -9.26
N THR A 157 12.89 -7.98 -9.81
CA THR A 157 13.73 -8.91 -9.06
C THR A 157 15.16 -8.93 -9.59
N SER A 158 16.04 -9.56 -8.81
CA SER A 158 17.46 -9.67 -9.10
C SER A 158 17.77 -10.52 -10.34
N ALA A 159 19.01 -10.37 -10.84
CA ALA A 159 19.51 -11.13 -11.98
C ALA A 159 19.43 -12.64 -11.74
N GLY A 160 18.93 -13.37 -12.74
CA GLY A 160 18.77 -14.82 -12.70
C GLY A 160 17.46 -15.30 -12.08
N SER A 161 16.61 -14.39 -11.57
CA SER A 161 15.32 -14.71 -10.99
C SER A 161 14.47 -15.61 -11.90
N LYS A 162 13.71 -16.51 -11.28
CA LYS A 162 12.74 -17.37 -11.98
C LYS A 162 11.31 -16.87 -11.85
N CYS A 163 11.11 -15.74 -11.18
CA CYS A 163 9.80 -15.13 -11.01
C CYS A 163 9.22 -14.73 -12.36
N THR A 164 8.10 -15.35 -12.72
CA THR A 164 7.39 -15.09 -13.97
C THR A 164 5.89 -15.01 -13.76
N LEU A 165 5.24 -14.19 -14.59
CA LEU A 165 3.79 -14.11 -14.71
C LEU A 165 3.32 -15.10 -15.78
N ALA A 166 2.26 -15.83 -15.47
CA ALA A 166 1.53 -16.64 -16.43
C ALA A 166 0.06 -16.23 -16.40
N LYS A 167 -0.56 -16.00 -17.56
CA LYS A 167 -1.96 -15.58 -17.62
C LYS A 167 -2.84 -16.65 -16.99
N ASP A 168 -3.50 -16.28 -15.89
CA ASP A 168 -4.42 -17.12 -15.16
C ASP A 168 -5.58 -16.26 -14.64
N PRO A 169 -6.74 -16.24 -15.34
CA PRO A 169 -7.89 -15.44 -14.94
C PRO A 169 -8.46 -15.82 -13.56
N SER A 170 -8.08 -16.97 -12.98
CA SER A 170 -8.46 -17.33 -11.61
C SER A 170 -7.60 -16.64 -10.54
N LYS A 171 -6.43 -16.12 -10.93
CA LYS A 171 -5.46 -15.48 -10.02
C LYS A 171 -5.45 -13.98 -10.10
N PHE A 172 -5.63 -13.39 -11.29
CA PHE A 172 -5.65 -11.95 -11.47
C PHE A 172 -6.48 -11.52 -12.69
N THR A 173 -6.94 -10.27 -12.67
CA THR A 173 -7.84 -9.72 -13.70
C THR A 173 -7.14 -8.89 -14.78
N GLY A 174 -5.96 -8.32 -14.49
CA GLY A 174 -5.21 -7.46 -15.41
C GLY A 174 -4.58 -8.20 -16.60
N GLU A 175 -3.94 -7.45 -17.49
CA GLU A 175 -3.27 -7.93 -18.70
C GLU A 175 -1.75 -7.91 -18.55
N ILE A 176 -1.07 -9.00 -18.90
CA ILE A 176 0.40 -9.06 -18.81
C ILE A 176 1.00 -8.23 -19.95
N LEU A 177 1.84 -7.25 -19.61
CA LEU A 177 2.66 -6.50 -20.56
C LEU A 177 4.03 -7.15 -20.76
N SER A 178 4.69 -7.52 -19.65
CA SER A 178 5.95 -8.24 -19.61
C SER A 178 5.86 -9.35 -18.55
N SER A 179 6.41 -10.53 -18.84
CA SER A 179 6.19 -11.71 -17.99
C SER A 179 7.33 -12.05 -17.05
N ASN A 180 8.56 -11.59 -17.27
CA ASN A 180 9.71 -11.98 -16.47
C ASN A 180 10.11 -10.87 -15.49
N CYS A 181 10.17 -11.18 -14.20
CA CYS A 181 10.42 -10.16 -13.18
C CYS A 181 11.91 -9.81 -13.05
N ASP A 182 12.80 -10.62 -13.63
CA ASP A 182 14.25 -10.36 -13.64
C ASP A 182 14.55 -9.04 -14.36
N ASN A 183 15.12 -8.11 -13.62
CA ASN A 183 15.36 -6.75 -14.07
C ASN A 183 16.48 -6.62 -15.14
N THR A 184 17.18 -7.72 -15.44
CA THR A 184 18.29 -7.76 -16.41
C THR A 184 17.90 -8.30 -17.78
N ILE A 185 16.65 -8.74 -17.95
CA ILE A 185 16.17 -9.33 -19.20
C ILE A 185 16.16 -8.30 -20.32
N ASP A 186 16.83 -8.64 -21.42
CA ASP A 186 16.84 -7.89 -22.68
C ASP A 186 16.23 -8.77 -23.79
N ASN A 187 14.93 -8.60 -24.02
CA ASN A 187 14.15 -9.32 -25.03
C ASN A 187 13.19 -8.36 -25.77
N PRO A 188 13.73 -7.42 -26.56
CA PRO A 188 12.93 -6.45 -27.28
C PRO A 188 12.07 -7.12 -28.37
N PRO A 189 10.88 -6.58 -28.69
CA PRO A 189 10.31 -5.34 -28.16
C PRO A 189 9.49 -5.55 -26.87
N ILE A 190 9.51 -6.76 -26.28
CA ILE A 190 8.62 -7.15 -25.18
C ILE A 190 9.14 -6.64 -23.84
N GLN A 191 10.44 -6.75 -23.60
CA GLN A 191 11.05 -6.38 -22.34
C GLN A 191 12.46 -5.85 -22.56
N TYR A 192 12.80 -4.75 -21.89
CA TYR A 192 14.13 -4.17 -21.87
C TYR A 192 14.70 -4.28 -20.44
N PRO A 193 16.02 -4.16 -20.25
CA PRO A 193 16.59 -4.04 -18.90
C PRO A 193 15.89 -2.93 -18.12
N GLY A 194 15.54 -3.18 -16.86
CA GLY A 194 14.78 -2.23 -16.05
C GLY A 194 13.26 -2.36 -16.14
N THR A 195 12.70 -3.24 -16.99
CA THR A 195 11.23 -3.33 -17.16
C THR A 195 10.52 -4.17 -16.11
N GLY A 196 11.15 -5.23 -15.58
CA GLY A 196 10.48 -6.18 -14.67
C GLY A 196 9.28 -6.91 -15.32
N CYS A 197 8.43 -7.52 -14.48
CA CYS A 197 7.19 -8.15 -14.91
C CYS A 197 5.99 -7.27 -14.57
N SER A 198 5.25 -6.83 -15.59
CA SER A 198 4.22 -5.80 -15.46
C SER A 198 2.85 -6.32 -15.88
N ILE A 199 1.84 -5.91 -15.12
CA ILE A 199 0.42 -6.11 -15.42
C ILE A 199 -0.27 -4.77 -15.57
N GLU A 200 -0.91 -4.53 -16.72
CA GLU A 200 -1.83 -3.42 -16.89
C GLU A 200 -3.15 -3.75 -16.18
N GLU A 201 -3.56 -2.88 -15.26
CA GLU A 201 -4.65 -3.15 -14.32
C GLU A 201 -5.99 -3.48 -15.00
N ALA A 202 -6.26 -2.89 -16.16
CA ALA A 202 -7.56 -2.99 -16.78
C ALA A 202 -7.56 -2.79 -18.29
N ALA A 203 -7.70 -3.89 -19.03
CA ALA A 203 -8.27 -3.87 -20.38
C ALA A 203 -9.75 -4.26 -20.33
N GLY A 204 -10.58 -3.63 -21.16
CA GLY A 204 -12.01 -3.98 -21.30
C GLY A 204 -12.88 -3.57 -20.10
N SER A 205 -13.79 -4.45 -19.67
CA SER A 205 -14.84 -4.11 -18.69
C SER A 205 -14.30 -3.78 -17.28
N ALA A 206 -13.12 -4.28 -16.92
CA ALA A 206 -12.48 -3.99 -15.64
C ALA A 206 -12.12 -2.49 -15.49
N ALA A 207 -11.92 -1.78 -16.61
CA ALA A 207 -11.54 -0.37 -16.64
C ALA A 207 -12.53 0.54 -15.91
N ALA A 208 -13.82 0.16 -15.90
CA ALA A 208 -14.86 0.94 -15.22
C ALA A 208 -14.63 1.04 -13.71
N THR A 209 -13.91 0.07 -13.11
CA THR A 209 -13.69 -0.05 -11.65
C THR A 209 -12.29 0.37 -11.20
N SER A 210 -11.36 0.58 -12.13
CA SER A 210 -9.99 1.02 -11.81
C SER A 210 -9.99 2.45 -11.25
N PRO A 211 -9.35 2.73 -10.10
CA PRO A 211 -9.21 4.08 -9.59
C PRO A 211 -8.10 4.88 -10.27
N PHE A 212 -7.36 4.32 -11.25
CA PHE A 212 -6.27 5.03 -11.92
C PHE A 212 -6.70 6.43 -12.40
N ALA A 213 -5.90 7.44 -12.03
CA ALA A 213 -6.16 8.85 -12.32
C ALA A 213 -7.56 9.38 -11.95
N ASN A 214 -8.27 8.73 -11.01
CA ASN A 214 -9.61 9.15 -10.63
C ASN A 214 -9.55 10.43 -9.78
N PRO A 215 -10.24 11.52 -10.18
CA PRO A 215 -10.27 12.76 -9.40
C PRO A 215 -11.02 12.64 -8.07
N ASN A 216 -11.75 11.54 -7.85
CA ASN A 216 -12.34 11.20 -6.55
C ASN A 216 -11.51 10.15 -5.79
N GLY A 217 -10.28 9.89 -6.26
CA GLY A 217 -9.37 8.92 -5.69
C GLY A 217 -9.86 7.47 -5.75
N GLY A 218 -9.47 6.70 -4.74
CA GLY A 218 -9.71 5.26 -4.68
C GLY A 218 -8.83 4.59 -3.64
N ILE A 219 -8.89 3.27 -3.61
CA ILE A 219 -8.12 2.45 -2.68
C ILE A 219 -7.23 1.51 -3.49
N TYR A 220 -5.96 1.43 -3.11
CA TYR A 220 -5.04 0.37 -3.50
C TYR A 220 -4.73 -0.48 -2.29
N ALA A 221 -4.81 -1.80 -2.43
CA ALA A 221 -4.45 -2.74 -1.37
C ALA A 221 -3.44 -3.77 -1.88
N VAL A 222 -2.41 -4.05 -1.08
CA VAL A 222 -1.30 -4.92 -1.42
C VAL A 222 -1.18 -5.97 -0.33
N GLU A 223 -1.40 -7.24 -0.67
CA GLU A 223 -1.07 -8.36 0.21
C GLU A 223 0.28 -8.94 -0.23
N TRP A 224 1.27 -8.89 0.65
CA TRP A 224 2.57 -9.50 0.46
C TRP A 224 2.82 -10.56 1.54
N THR A 225 2.87 -11.81 1.11
CA THR A 225 3.18 -12.98 1.94
C THR A 225 4.34 -13.76 1.32
N SER A 226 4.81 -14.80 2.03
CA SER A 226 5.79 -15.76 1.48
C SER A 226 5.33 -16.47 0.20
N ASP A 227 4.02 -16.57 -0.03
CA ASP A 227 3.47 -17.30 -1.18
C ASP A 227 3.24 -16.41 -2.40
N SER A 228 2.93 -15.13 -2.19
CA SER A 228 2.54 -14.22 -3.26
C SER A 228 2.53 -12.75 -2.86
N ILE A 229 2.64 -11.91 -3.87
CA ILE A 229 2.26 -10.49 -3.89
C ILE A 229 0.97 -10.37 -4.71
N LYS A 230 -0.05 -9.73 -4.14
CA LYS A 230 -1.33 -9.46 -4.78
C LYS A 230 -1.69 -7.99 -4.64
N VAL A 231 -2.19 -7.39 -5.71
CA VAL A 231 -2.62 -5.98 -5.70
C VAL A 231 -4.08 -5.89 -6.12
N TRP A 232 -4.91 -5.24 -5.31
CA TRP A 232 -6.28 -4.88 -5.63
C TRP A 232 -6.42 -3.36 -5.73
N SER A 233 -7.43 -2.92 -6.47
CA SER A 233 -7.73 -1.52 -6.64
C SER A 233 -9.24 -1.31 -6.85
N TRP A 234 -9.76 -0.26 -6.22
CA TRP A 234 -11.17 0.10 -6.31
C TRP A 234 -11.37 1.62 -6.31
N LYS A 235 -12.33 2.09 -7.10
CA LYS A 235 -12.92 3.42 -6.88
C LYS A 235 -13.68 3.46 -5.57
N HIS A 236 -13.72 4.61 -4.91
CA HIS A 236 -14.65 4.82 -3.79
C HIS A 236 -16.10 4.62 -4.25
N GLY A 237 -16.89 3.91 -3.43
CA GLY A 237 -18.29 3.61 -3.72
C GLY A 237 -18.51 2.53 -4.78
N SER A 238 -17.46 1.87 -5.27
CA SER A 238 -17.60 0.72 -6.18
C SER A 238 -18.35 -0.43 -5.48
N PRO A 239 -19.26 -1.14 -6.16
CA PRO A 239 -20.06 -2.21 -5.54
C PRO A 239 -19.25 -3.43 -5.11
N ASP A 240 -18.02 -3.59 -5.63
CA ASP A 240 -17.06 -4.63 -5.30
C ASP A 240 -16.05 -4.21 -4.21
N LEU A 241 -16.16 -2.99 -3.67
CA LEU A 241 -15.31 -2.54 -2.57
C LEU A 241 -15.64 -3.34 -1.29
N PRO A 242 -14.69 -4.08 -0.68
CA PRO A 242 -14.95 -4.88 0.50
C PRO A 242 -15.35 -4.04 1.72
N ASN A 243 -16.36 -4.47 2.48
CA ASN A 243 -16.86 -3.70 3.64
C ASN A 243 -15.86 -3.62 4.81
N ASP A 244 -14.91 -4.55 4.88
CA ASP A 244 -13.88 -4.62 5.90
C ASP A 244 -12.59 -3.88 5.51
N ILE A 245 -12.53 -3.31 4.29
CA ILE A 245 -11.38 -2.56 3.81
C ILE A 245 -11.08 -1.39 4.77
N GLY A 246 -9.84 -1.31 5.24
CA GLY A 246 -9.44 -0.28 6.19
C GLY A 246 -9.96 -0.46 7.62
N SER A 247 -10.65 -1.56 7.94
CA SER A 247 -11.01 -1.92 9.32
C SER A 247 -9.77 -2.30 10.15
N ALA A 248 -9.94 -2.62 11.44
CA ALA A 248 -8.81 -3.05 12.28
C ALA A 248 -8.31 -4.48 11.95
N ASN A 249 -9.14 -5.30 11.30
CA ASN A 249 -8.89 -6.71 11.04
C ASN A 249 -9.43 -7.16 9.67
N PRO A 250 -8.88 -6.61 8.57
CA PRO A 250 -9.29 -7.00 7.22
C PRO A 250 -9.00 -8.48 6.94
N ASP A 251 -9.80 -9.08 6.07
CA ASP A 251 -9.64 -10.44 5.54
C ASP A 251 -9.65 -10.42 4.00
N PRO A 252 -8.46 -10.38 3.38
CA PRO A 252 -8.32 -10.37 1.92
C PRO A 252 -8.90 -11.60 1.20
N SER A 253 -9.15 -12.71 1.90
CA SER A 253 -9.68 -13.93 1.27
C SER A 253 -11.08 -13.73 0.67
N GLY A 254 -11.83 -12.73 1.14
CA GLY A 254 -13.15 -12.37 0.65
C GLY A 254 -13.18 -11.25 -0.40
N TRP A 255 -12.04 -10.65 -0.76
CA TRP A 255 -11.99 -9.45 -1.61
C TRP A 255 -12.12 -9.72 -3.11
N GLY A 256 -12.17 -10.99 -3.51
CA GLY A 256 -12.22 -11.39 -4.91
C GLY A 256 -10.84 -11.43 -5.58
N ILE A 257 -10.85 -11.56 -6.90
CA ILE A 257 -9.64 -11.76 -7.71
C ILE A 257 -8.87 -10.43 -7.81
N PRO A 258 -7.56 -10.38 -7.46
CA PRO A 258 -6.78 -9.15 -7.55
C PRO A 258 -6.57 -8.68 -9.00
N ARG A 259 -6.04 -7.46 -9.16
CA ARG A 259 -5.58 -6.93 -10.44
C ARG A 259 -4.31 -7.61 -10.93
N SER A 260 -3.40 -7.89 -9.99
CA SER A 260 -2.10 -8.52 -10.22
C SER A 260 -1.83 -9.63 -9.20
N TYR A 261 -1.10 -10.66 -9.63
CA TYR A 261 -0.64 -11.76 -8.80
C TYR A 261 0.78 -12.18 -9.23
N VAL A 262 1.75 -12.11 -8.33
CA VAL A 262 3.11 -12.66 -8.49
C VAL A 262 3.37 -13.63 -7.35
N GLY A 263 3.66 -14.90 -7.63
CA GLY A 263 3.83 -15.88 -6.57
C GLY A 263 3.86 -17.31 -7.05
N LYS A 264 3.61 -18.25 -6.13
CA LYS A 264 3.65 -19.69 -6.43
C LYS A 264 2.65 -20.09 -7.55
N PRO A 265 3.01 -21.06 -8.40
CA PRO A 265 4.26 -21.82 -8.39
C PRO A 265 5.42 -21.13 -9.15
N ASN A 266 5.18 -19.97 -9.77
CA ASN A 266 6.12 -19.37 -10.73
C ASN A 266 7.10 -18.37 -10.10
N CYS A 267 6.95 -18.05 -8.82
CA CYS A 267 7.85 -17.17 -8.10
C CYS A 267 7.94 -17.61 -6.64
N ASP A 268 9.16 -17.69 -6.15
CA ASP A 268 9.47 -17.83 -4.73
C ASP A 268 9.76 -16.44 -4.17
N VAL A 269 8.72 -15.76 -3.69
CA VAL A 269 8.76 -14.33 -3.36
C VAL A 269 9.86 -14.01 -2.34
N ASP A 270 9.98 -14.81 -1.29
CA ASP A 270 10.94 -14.59 -0.19
C ASP A 270 12.41 -14.72 -0.64
N SER A 271 12.67 -15.34 -1.80
CA SER A 271 14.02 -15.41 -2.37
C SER A 271 14.45 -14.11 -3.07
N TYR A 272 13.54 -13.19 -3.38
CA TYR A 272 13.83 -12.00 -4.19
C TYR A 272 13.32 -10.67 -3.62
N ILE A 273 12.32 -10.72 -2.75
CA ILE A 273 11.69 -9.52 -2.19
C ILE A 273 11.90 -9.54 -0.68
N SER A 274 12.55 -8.52 -0.14
CA SER A 274 12.76 -8.41 1.30
C SER A 274 12.96 -6.97 1.76
N LYS A 275 12.73 -6.71 3.05
CA LYS A 275 13.06 -5.46 3.75
C LYS A 275 12.62 -4.20 3.00
N GLN A 276 11.37 -4.21 2.56
CA GLN A 276 10.81 -3.16 1.75
C GLN A 276 10.40 -1.95 2.59
N HIS A 277 10.52 -0.75 2.03
CA HIS A 277 9.90 0.45 2.57
C HIS A 277 9.09 1.15 1.49
N ILE A 278 8.12 1.96 1.93
CA ILE A 278 7.10 2.55 1.07
C ILE A 278 7.61 3.86 0.46
N VAL A 279 7.35 4.09 -0.83
CA VAL A 279 7.76 5.32 -1.53
C VAL A 279 6.58 5.97 -2.22
N PHE A 280 6.54 7.31 -2.15
CA PHE A 280 5.70 8.15 -3.00
C PHE A 280 6.60 9.14 -3.74
N ASN A 281 6.49 9.22 -5.06
CA ASN A 281 7.16 10.26 -5.84
C ASN A 281 6.36 10.63 -7.09
N ILE A 282 6.70 11.79 -7.64
CA ILE A 282 6.31 12.18 -8.99
C ILE A 282 7.60 12.57 -9.72
N ASP A 283 8.06 11.71 -10.62
CA ASP A 283 9.16 11.99 -11.52
C ASP A 283 8.66 12.64 -12.83
N PHE A 284 9.60 13.08 -13.66
CA PHE A 284 9.35 13.57 -15.00
C PHE A 284 10.34 13.00 -16.00
N CYS A 285 9.86 12.58 -17.17
CA CYS A 285 10.69 12.06 -18.25
C CYS A 285 11.49 10.83 -17.81
N GLY A 286 12.83 10.94 -17.73
CA GLY A 286 13.68 9.84 -17.33
C GLY A 286 13.55 8.59 -18.20
N ASP A 287 13.97 7.48 -17.62
CA ASP A 287 14.05 6.19 -18.30
C ASP A 287 12.66 5.60 -18.63
N GLY A 288 11.64 5.94 -17.84
CA GLY A 288 10.24 5.60 -18.08
C GLY A 288 9.55 6.57 -19.04
N ALA A 289 9.04 7.70 -18.54
CA ALA A 289 8.22 8.63 -19.31
C ALA A 289 8.97 9.26 -20.51
N GLY A 290 10.27 9.51 -20.38
CA GLY A 290 11.08 10.21 -21.38
C GLY A 290 11.32 9.35 -22.62
N ASN A 291 11.71 8.09 -22.41
CA ASN A 291 11.85 7.11 -23.49
C ASN A 291 10.51 6.77 -24.14
N ASN A 292 9.40 6.91 -23.40
CA ASN A 292 8.04 6.62 -23.88
C ASN A 292 7.24 7.88 -24.27
N PHE A 293 7.90 9.00 -24.61
CA PHE A 293 7.24 10.28 -24.91
C PHE A 293 6.58 10.35 -26.30
N GLY A 294 6.60 9.28 -27.09
CA GLY A 294 6.17 9.28 -28.50
C GLY A 294 4.72 9.70 -28.74
N SER A 295 3.77 9.16 -27.98
CA SER A 295 2.33 9.52 -28.07
C SER A 295 2.10 11.01 -27.79
N CYS A 296 2.72 11.50 -26.71
CA CYS A 296 2.69 12.89 -26.32
C CYS A 296 3.29 13.81 -27.38
N SER A 297 4.49 13.50 -27.87
CA SER A 297 5.14 14.26 -28.95
C SER A 297 4.25 14.35 -30.19
N ALA A 298 3.63 13.24 -30.60
CA ALA A 298 2.71 13.21 -31.73
C ALA A 298 1.47 14.09 -31.50
N ALA A 299 0.87 14.04 -30.29
CA ALA A 299 -0.32 14.82 -29.96
C ALA A 299 -0.04 16.33 -29.82
N LEU A 300 1.17 16.71 -29.39
CA LEU A 300 1.56 18.11 -29.23
C LEU A 300 1.76 18.85 -30.55
N HIS A 301 2.08 18.14 -31.64
CA HIS A 301 2.34 18.71 -32.97
C HIS A 301 3.35 19.89 -32.96
N ASP A 302 4.31 19.86 -32.04
CA ASP A 302 5.30 20.93 -31.86
C ASP A 302 6.72 20.36 -31.99
N PRO A 303 7.50 20.80 -33.00
CA PRO A 303 8.85 20.27 -33.25
C PRO A 303 9.85 20.59 -32.13
N ARG A 304 9.52 21.46 -31.17
CA ARG A 304 10.34 21.70 -29.96
C ARG A 304 10.35 20.49 -29.02
N TYR A 305 9.38 19.59 -29.12
CA TYR A 305 9.19 18.44 -28.22
C TYR A 305 9.25 17.11 -28.98
N PRO A 306 10.39 16.75 -29.60
CA PRO A 306 10.51 15.49 -30.34
C PRO A 306 10.32 14.27 -29.44
N ALA A 307 9.93 13.13 -30.03
CA ALA A 307 9.74 11.84 -29.35
C ALA A 307 11.07 11.30 -28.79
N SER A 308 11.51 11.85 -27.67
CA SER A 308 12.80 11.60 -27.03
C SER A 308 12.79 12.10 -25.59
N PRO A 309 13.69 11.61 -24.72
CA PRO A 309 13.87 12.17 -23.37
C PRO A 309 14.14 13.67 -23.35
N GLN A 310 14.90 14.19 -24.32
CA GLN A 310 15.20 15.63 -24.42
C GLN A 310 13.97 16.46 -24.80
N GLY A 311 13.15 15.96 -25.73
CA GLY A 311 11.88 16.61 -26.09
C GLY A 311 10.87 16.57 -24.95
N CYS A 312 10.83 15.48 -24.19
CA CYS A 312 10.07 15.40 -22.95
C CYS A 312 10.53 16.46 -21.95
N ALA A 313 11.84 16.54 -21.66
CA ALA A 313 12.39 17.51 -20.73
C ALA A 313 12.10 18.96 -21.16
N ALA A 314 12.20 19.24 -22.46
CA ALA A 314 11.82 20.54 -23.02
C ALA A 314 10.33 20.88 -22.80
N TYR A 315 9.44 19.90 -22.99
CA TYR A 315 8.01 20.08 -22.74
C TYR A 315 7.71 20.32 -21.26
N VAL A 316 8.26 19.47 -20.39
CA VAL A 316 8.14 19.60 -18.94
C VAL A 316 8.69 20.94 -18.47
N ALA A 317 9.79 21.44 -19.05
CA ALA A 317 10.38 22.72 -18.69
C ALA A 317 9.49 23.93 -19.08
N ASP A 318 8.85 23.91 -20.25
CA ASP A 318 8.12 25.06 -20.82
C ASP A 318 6.62 25.11 -20.45
N SER A 319 6.04 23.98 -20.02
CA SER A 319 4.57 23.82 -19.87
C SER A 319 4.09 23.55 -18.42
N PRO A 320 4.42 24.38 -17.42
CA PRO A 320 4.08 24.12 -16.01
C PRO A 320 2.59 23.86 -15.74
N GLN A 321 1.71 24.58 -16.44
CA GLN A 321 0.27 24.55 -16.21
C GLN A 321 -0.37 23.17 -16.39
N VAL A 322 0.24 22.28 -17.18
CA VAL A 322 -0.32 20.95 -17.45
C VAL A 322 -0.22 20.02 -16.24
N PHE A 323 0.67 20.34 -15.29
CA PHE A 323 0.91 19.55 -14.08
C PHE A 323 0.07 20.01 -12.88
N ALA A 324 -0.87 20.95 -13.06
CA ALA A 324 -1.71 21.46 -11.98
C ALA A 324 -2.60 20.40 -11.31
N LYS A 325 -2.79 19.26 -11.97
CA LYS A 325 -3.56 18.10 -11.50
C LYS A 325 -2.68 16.85 -11.29
N THR A 326 -1.37 17.01 -11.29
CA THR A 326 -0.40 15.92 -11.10
C THR A 326 0.03 15.91 -9.64
N TYR A 327 -0.82 15.37 -8.77
CA TYR A 327 -0.58 15.26 -7.34
C TYR A 327 -1.34 14.07 -6.74
N PHE A 328 -0.84 13.53 -5.64
CA PHE A 328 -1.56 12.61 -4.77
C PHE A 328 -2.26 13.38 -3.64
N GLU A 329 -3.48 13.00 -3.29
CA GLU A 329 -4.05 13.33 -1.97
C GLU A 329 -4.35 12.05 -1.21
N ILE A 330 -3.61 11.81 -0.14
CA ILE A 330 -3.67 10.60 0.67
C ILE A 330 -4.55 10.89 1.89
N SER A 331 -5.61 10.09 2.06
CA SER A 331 -6.45 10.10 3.27
C SER A 331 -5.75 9.39 4.42
N ASP A 332 -5.32 8.16 4.16
CA ASP A 332 -4.60 7.31 5.10
C ASP A 332 -3.90 6.17 4.35
N LEU A 333 -2.81 5.69 4.91
CA LEU A 333 -2.15 4.45 4.54
C LEU A 333 -2.07 3.57 5.79
N LYS A 334 -2.53 2.33 5.71
CA LYS A 334 -2.55 1.40 6.83
C LYS A 334 -1.71 0.18 6.54
N ALA A 335 -0.79 -0.14 7.44
CA ALA A 335 0.00 -1.36 7.43
C ALA A 335 -0.57 -2.36 8.44
N TYR A 336 -0.69 -3.61 8.03
CA TYR A 336 -1.27 -4.70 8.80
C TYR A 336 -0.32 -5.91 8.82
N GLN A 337 -0.27 -6.61 9.96
CA GLN A 337 0.52 -7.83 10.11
C GLN A 337 -0.36 -9.06 10.30
N LEU A 338 0.07 -10.16 9.69
CA LEU A 338 -0.58 -11.46 9.82
C LEU A 338 -0.16 -12.11 11.14
N VAL A 339 -1.13 -12.39 12.02
CA VAL A 339 -0.89 -13.05 13.31
C VAL A 339 -1.50 -14.45 13.28
N ASN A 340 -0.68 -15.46 13.57
CA ASN A 340 -1.13 -16.83 13.76
C ASN A 340 -1.89 -16.94 15.09
N LEU A 341 -3.19 -17.21 15.03
CA LEU A 341 -4.00 -17.45 16.21
C LEU A 341 -3.70 -18.87 16.71
N VAL A 342 -2.94 -18.97 17.79
CA VAL A 342 -2.71 -20.26 18.46
C VAL A 342 -4.06 -20.75 19.00
N GLY A 343 -4.57 -21.83 18.43
CA GLY A 343 -5.82 -22.46 18.89
C GLY A 343 -5.67 -22.91 20.34
N VAL A 344 -6.43 -22.32 21.25
CA VAL A 344 -6.67 -22.90 22.56
C VAL A 344 -7.43 -24.21 22.30
N ALA A 345 -6.72 -25.33 22.28
CA ALA A 345 -7.35 -26.64 22.26
C ALA A 345 -8.33 -26.69 23.44
N SER A 346 -9.62 -26.87 23.11
CA SER A 346 -10.69 -27.05 24.08
C SER A 346 -10.26 -28.13 25.07
N ARG A 347 -10.08 -27.75 26.35
CA ARG A 347 -9.97 -28.72 27.45
C ARG A 347 -11.31 -29.43 27.51
N ASN A 348 -11.40 -30.58 26.85
CA ASN A 348 -12.47 -31.53 27.06
C ASN A 348 -12.33 -32.04 28.50
N SER A 349 -13.07 -31.43 29.42
CA SER A 349 -13.28 -31.96 30.77
C SER A 349 -14.03 -33.28 30.62
N SER A 350 -13.29 -34.38 30.60
CA SER A 350 -13.83 -35.72 30.79
C SER A 350 -14.49 -35.77 32.16
N SER A 351 -15.81 -35.74 32.19
CA SER A 351 -16.62 -36.07 33.35
C SER A 351 -16.47 -37.57 33.64
N SER A 352 -15.56 -37.92 34.54
CA SER A 352 -15.56 -39.24 35.16
C SER A 352 -16.72 -39.31 36.15
N SER A 353 -17.75 -40.06 35.78
CA SER A 353 -18.82 -40.54 36.62
C SER A 353 -18.25 -41.35 37.79
N ALA A 354 -18.32 -40.80 39.00
CA ALA A 354 -18.08 -41.53 40.24
C ALA A 354 -19.41 -41.74 40.96
N SER A 355 -19.77 -43.02 41.06
CA SER A 355 -21.00 -43.54 41.65
C SER A 355 -21.14 -43.23 43.14
N SER A 356 -22.40 -43.01 43.50
CA SER A 356 -22.98 -42.79 44.82
C SER A 356 -22.60 -43.82 45.89
N ALA A 357 -22.20 -43.34 47.07
CA ALA A 357 -22.45 -44.00 48.36
C ALA A 357 -22.54 -42.95 49.49
N SER A 358 -23.64 -43.01 50.22
CA SER A 358 -24.08 -42.16 51.32
C SER A 358 -23.44 -42.50 52.67
N SER A 359 -23.11 -41.49 53.49
CA SER A 359 -23.49 -41.45 54.92
C SER A 359 -23.02 -40.17 55.64
N THR A 360 -24.00 -39.37 56.06
CA THR A 360 -24.24 -38.88 57.45
C THR A 360 -23.26 -37.90 58.12
N SER A 361 -23.69 -36.62 58.04
CA SER A 361 -23.74 -35.56 59.08
C SER A 361 -22.81 -35.58 60.30
N SER A 362 -22.13 -34.45 60.53
CA SER A 362 -22.42 -33.63 61.73
C SER A 362 -21.93 -32.18 61.55
N THR A 363 -22.77 -31.30 62.06
CA THR A 363 -22.83 -29.84 61.99
C THR A 363 -21.89 -29.18 62.99
N SER A 364 -21.33 -28.01 62.66
CA SER A 364 -21.09 -26.91 63.61
C SER A 364 -20.81 -25.59 62.89
N SER A 365 -21.82 -24.73 62.97
CA SER A 365 -21.89 -23.25 62.98
C SER A 365 -20.66 -22.53 63.57
N VAL A 366 -20.36 -21.23 63.39
CA VAL A 366 -21.11 -19.99 63.06
C VAL A 366 -20.09 -18.86 62.85
N SER A 367 -20.50 -17.80 62.13
CA SER A 367 -20.37 -16.36 62.54
C SER A 367 -19.84 -15.44 61.43
N SER A 368 -20.80 -14.81 60.77
CA SER A 368 -20.72 -13.61 59.94
C SER A 368 -20.55 -12.32 60.75
N ALA A 369 -19.84 -11.32 60.22
CA ALA A 369 -20.07 -9.91 60.56
C ALA A 369 -19.72 -8.99 59.38
N SER A 370 -20.64 -8.07 59.12
CA SER A 370 -20.78 -7.18 57.97
C SER A 370 -20.51 -5.73 58.39
N SER A 371 -20.03 -4.87 57.49
CA SER A 371 -20.31 -3.41 57.39
C SER A 371 -19.45 -2.83 56.25
N ALA A 372 -19.98 -2.33 55.12
CA ALA A 372 -20.85 -1.18 54.87
C ALA A 372 -20.12 0.18 54.85
N SER A 373 -19.78 0.61 53.61
CA SER A 373 -20.06 1.91 52.96
C SER A 373 -20.03 3.22 53.76
N SER A 374 -19.30 4.24 53.26
CA SER A 374 -19.87 5.50 52.68
C SER A 374 -18.83 6.62 52.45
N SER A 375 -19.01 7.36 51.33
CA SER A 375 -18.83 8.84 51.13
C SER A 375 -17.42 9.46 51.28
N SER A 376 -16.98 10.51 50.57
CA SER A 376 -17.50 11.36 49.49
C SER A 376 -16.40 12.39 49.14
N ALA A 377 -16.41 12.85 47.88
CA ALA A 377 -15.85 14.05 47.25
C ALA A 377 -15.15 15.15 48.09
N SER A 378 -14.10 15.78 47.51
CA SER A 378 -14.13 17.20 47.12
C SER A 378 -12.83 17.68 46.42
N SER A 379 -13.05 18.38 45.32
CA SER A 379 -12.14 19.14 44.44
C SER A 379 -11.54 20.39 45.08
N LYS A 380 -10.33 20.80 44.64
CA LYS A 380 -9.94 22.23 44.54
C LYS A 380 -9.00 22.48 43.36
N SER A 381 -9.49 23.32 42.44
CA SER A 381 -8.76 24.07 41.42
C SER A 381 -8.08 25.30 42.07
N ALA A 382 -6.94 25.74 41.52
CA ALA A 382 -6.54 27.16 41.59
C ALA A 382 -5.52 27.49 40.48
N SER A 383 -5.96 28.39 39.63
CA SER A 383 -5.31 29.14 38.56
C SER A 383 -4.36 30.24 39.06
N SER A 384 -3.36 30.61 38.25
CA SER A 384 -2.84 31.99 38.24
C SER A 384 -2.28 32.39 36.88
N SER A 385 -2.82 33.51 36.44
CA SER A 385 -2.72 34.31 35.22
C SER A 385 -1.49 35.23 35.11
N SER A 386 -1.30 35.80 33.90
CA SER A 386 -0.87 37.18 33.54
C SER A 386 0.26 37.22 32.50
N ALA A 387 0.38 38.18 31.58
CA ALA A 387 -0.49 39.19 30.99
C ALA A 387 0.33 39.95 29.89
N SER A 388 -0.36 40.63 28.96
CA SER A 388 0.02 41.89 28.27
C SER A 388 1.20 41.87 27.27
N SER A 389 1.24 42.59 26.14
CA SER A 389 0.41 43.71 25.63
C SER A 389 0.84 44.13 24.18
N SER A 390 -0.14 44.57 23.37
CA SER A 390 -0.16 45.77 22.46
C SER A 390 0.95 46.03 21.41
N SER A 391 0.78 46.64 20.22
CA SER A 391 -0.34 47.11 19.38
C SER A 391 0.26 47.93 18.20
N ALA A 392 -0.42 47.93 17.04
CA ALA A 392 -0.47 49.00 16.01
C ALA A 392 0.81 49.29 15.18
N SER A 393 0.83 49.75 13.91
CA SER A 393 -0.14 50.48 13.05
C SER A 393 0.34 50.46 11.58
N SER A 394 -0.61 50.57 10.62
CA SER A 394 -0.60 51.32 9.31
C SER A 394 0.65 51.33 8.40
N SER A 395 0.61 51.31 7.05
CA SER A 395 -0.30 52.00 6.11
C SER A 395 0.02 51.60 4.64
N SER A 396 -1.04 51.56 3.83
CA SER A 396 -1.19 51.83 2.37
C SER A 396 -0.01 52.37 1.53
N ALA A 397 0.13 51.93 0.27
CA ALA A 397 -0.49 52.55 -0.92
C ALA A 397 0.17 52.11 -2.27
N SER A 398 -0.66 51.88 -3.30
CA SER A 398 -0.52 52.26 -4.75
C SER A 398 0.75 51.89 -5.56
N SER A 399 0.78 51.68 -6.87
CA SER A 399 -0.12 51.36 -7.99
C SER A 399 0.76 51.41 -9.25
N SER A 400 0.51 50.53 -10.23
CA SER A 400 0.74 50.72 -11.69
C SER A 400 2.13 51.16 -12.19
N SER A 401 2.83 50.22 -12.85
CA SER A 401 3.30 50.30 -14.25
C SER A 401 3.59 48.89 -14.75
#